data_AF-A0A1Q5XRS2-F1
#
_entry.id   AF-A0A1Q5XRS2-F1
#
_cell.length_a   1.000
_cell.length_b   1.000
_cell.length_c   1.000
_cell.angle_alpha   90.00
_cell.angle_beta   90.00
_cell.angle_gamma   90.00
#
_symmetry.space_group_name_H-M   'P 1'
#
loop_
_entity.id
_entity.type
_entity.pdbx_description
1 polymer ?
#
loop_
_entity_poly.entity_id
_entity_poly.type
_entity_poly.pdbx_seq_one_letter_code
_entity_poly.pdbx_strand_id
1 'polypeptide(L)'
;MRIESYEKLKADIAAHEAKCQGDNAKKAAAAAEVKTSKDRYDEVLNRAAQGGYTDEIAIEVSKAQGEVLIAEKRQQQLLAQLGIATSLQGFSGAASRVRSEIQQLISDGTILVELQPALDELAVIQVEYLDKLRDVLHGRANINRKLRNIQEETQSLEQQIAGNRFEFGIMGAAQLDLGALRKWVWLWMFDDLEVVTKRLENEAYEVANGPIYISQGIILRNEIIYPD
;
A
#
# COMPACT_ATOMS: atom_id res chain seq x y z
N MET A 1 12.78 1.18 -6.70
CA MET A 1 13.05 -0.22 -6.35
C MET A 1 12.74 -1.15 -7.54
N ARG A 2 13.54 -2.20 -7.79
CA ARG A 2 13.29 -3.21 -8.84
C ARG A 2 13.28 -4.60 -8.19
N ILE A 3 12.24 -5.39 -8.45
CA ILE A 3 12.05 -6.74 -7.89
C ILE A 3 12.51 -7.74 -8.94
N GLU A 4 13.61 -8.46 -8.67
CA GLU A 4 14.30 -9.25 -9.70
C GLU A 4 13.46 -10.45 -10.15
N SER A 5 12.76 -11.11 -9.22
CA SER A 5 11.88 -12.23 -9.56
C SER A 5 10.68 -11.80 -10.42
N TYR A 6 10.19 -10.58 -10.23
CA TYR A 6 9.08 -10.03 -11.03
C TYR A 6 9.52 -9.80 -12.48
N GLU A 7 10.70 -9.21 -12.67
CA GLU A 7 11.26 -8.95 -14.00
C GLU A 7 11.56 -10.24 -14.74
N LYS A 8 12.06 -11.25 -14.03
CA LYS A 8 12.28 -12.58 -14.57
C LYS A 8 10.97 -13.26 -14.97
N LEU A 9 9.95 -13.24 -14.10
CA LEU A 9 8.63 -13.82 -14.41
C LEU A 9 8.01 -13.15 -15.63
N LYS A 10 8.12 -11.82 -15.75
CA LYS A 10 7.63 -11.07 -16.90
C LYS A 10 8.33 -11.49 -18.20
N ALA A 11 9.65 -11.67 -18.17
CA ALA A 11 10.41 -12.15 -19.32
C ALA A 11 10.02 -13.59 -19.69
N ASP A 12 9.83 -14.47 -18.70
CA ASP A 12 9.46 -15.86 -18.91
C ASP A 12 8.04 -16.00 -19.52
N ILE A 13 7.08 -15.16 -19.09
CA ILE A 13 5.74 -15.08 -19.69
C ILE A 13 5.82 -14.62 -21.15
N ALA A 14 6.57 -13.55 -21.43
CA ALA A 14 6.71 -13.04 -22.79
C ALA A 14 7.36 -14.07 -23.74
N ALA A 15 8.38 -14.80 -23.25
CA ALA A 15 9.01 -15.88 -24.01
C ALA A 15 8.04 -17.05 -24.28
N HIS A 16 7.19 -17.39 -23.30
CA HIS A 16 6.15 -18.40 -23.44
C HIS A 16 5.09 -18.00 -24.46
N GLU A 17 4.60 -16.76 -24.40
CA GLU A 17 3.64 -16.22 -25.38
C GLU A 17 4.20 -16.24 -26.80
N ALA A 18 5.44 -15.80 -26.99
CA ALA A 18 6.11 -15.83 -28.29
C ALA A 18 6.23 -17.28 -28.83
N LYS A 19 6.54 -18.24 -27.95
CA LYS A 19 6.58 -19.66 -28.32
C LYS A 19 5.19 -20.16 -28.73
N CYS A 20 4.14 -19.85 -27.97
CA CYS A 20 2.77 -20.22 -28.30
C CYS A 20 2.30 -19.62 -29.63
N GLN A 21 2.65 -18.36 -29.92
CA GLN A 21 2.37 -17.73 -31.21
C GLN A 21 3.07 -18.45 -32.36
N GLY A 22 4.36 -18.79 -32.19
CA GLY A 22 5.12 -19.56 -33.18
C GLY A 22 4.53 -20.96 -33.42
N ASP A 23 4.13 -21.65 -32.36
CA ASP A 23 3.50 -22.97 -32.46
C ASP A 23 2.12 -22.90 -33.12
N ASN A 24 1.33 -21.86 -32.85
CA ASN A 24 0.05 -21.62 -33.54
C ASN A 24 0.26 -21.30 -35.02
N ALA A 25 1.28 -20.52 -35.38
CA ALA A 25 1.62 -20.25 -36.78
C ALA A 25 2.00 -21.53 -37.54
N LYS A 26 2.79 -22.43 -36.91
CA LYS A 26 3.11 -23.74 -37.48
C LYS A 26 1.87 -24.61 -37.67
N LYS A 27 0.95 -24.64 -36.70
CA LYS A 27 -0.33 -25.35 -36.80
C LYS A 27 -1.18 -24.82 -37.95
N ALA A 28 -1.27 -23.49 -38.10
CA ALA A 28 -2.00 -22.84 -39.17
C ALA A 28 -1.40 -23.14 -40.55
N ALA A 29 -0.06 -23.09 -40.68
CA ALA A 29 0.63 -23.42 -41.92
C ALA A 29 0.41 -24.89 -42.34
N ALA A 30 0.49 -25.83 -41.40
CA ALA A 30 0.22 -27.25 -41.68
C ALA A 30 -1.25 -27.49 -42.07
N ALA A 31 -2.20 -26.79 -41.45
CA ALA A 31 -3.61 -26.86 -41.83
C ALA A 31 -3.85 -26.30 -43.25
N ALA A 32 -3.14 -25.22 -43.62
CA ALA A 32 -3.19 -24.66 -44.96
C ALA A 32 -2.59 -25.61 -46.02
N GLU A 33 -1.48 -26.30 -45.73
CA GLU A 33 -0.88 -27.31 -46.62
C GLU A 33 -1.86 -28.46 -46.92
N VAL A 34 -2.55 -28.95 -45.89
CA VAL A 34 -3.59 -29.98 -46.04
C VAL A 34 -4.75 -29.46 -46.89
N LYS A 35 -5.22 -28.22 -46.63
CA LYS A 35 -6.31 -27.62 -47.40
C LYS A 35 -5.94 -27.49 -48.88
N THR A 36 -4.78 -26.91 -49.20
CA THR A 36 -4.30 -26.77 -50.58
C THR A 36 -4.18 -28.12 -51.29
N SER A 37 -3.70 -29.15 -50.59
CA SER A 37 -3.60 -30.50 -51.16
C SER A 37 -4.98 -31.11 -51.44
N LYS A 38 -5.96 -30.86 -50.57
CA LYS A 38 -7.36 -31.29 -50.76
C LYS A 38 -8.02 -30.55 -51.91
N ASP A 39 -7.88 -29.23 -51.97
CA ASP A 39 -8.42 -28.40 -53.06
C ASP A 39 -7.87 -28.88 -54.42
N ARG A 40 -6.58 -29.24 -54.50
CA ARG A 40 -5.96 -29.82 -55.69
C ARG A 40 -6.51 -31.21 -56.03
N TYR A 41 -6.71 -32.06 -55.03
CA TYR A 41 -7.31 -33.39 -55.24
C TYR A 41 -8.74 -33.28 -55.77
N ASP A 42 -9.55 -32.39 -55.19
CA ASP A 42 -10.92 -32.12 -55.61
C ASP A 42 -10.97 -31.55 -57.04
N GLU A 43 -10.03 -30.68 -57.41
CA GLU A 43 -9.90 -30.17 -58.78
C GLU A 43 -9.61 -31.29 -59.80
N VAL A 44 -8.70 -32.21 -59.46
CA VAL A 44 -8.37 -33.36 -60.33
C VAL A 44 -9.57 -34.32 -60.45
N LEU A 45 -10.29 -34.57 -59.35
CA LEU A 45 -11.54 -35.36 -59.36
C LEU A 45 -12.63 -34.71 -60.21
N ASN A 46 -12.80 -33.40 -60.11
CA ASN A 46 -13.77 -32.66 -60.92
C ASN A 46 -13.42 -32.72 -62.41
N ARG A 47 -12.14 -32.61 -62.78
CA ARG A 47 -11.68 -32.82 -64.16
C ARG A 47 -11.97 -34.24 -64.65
N ALA A 48 -11.74 -35.25 -63.82
CA ALA A 48 -12.04 -36.65 -64.13
C ALA A 48 -13.55 -36.88 -64.38
N ALA A 49 -14.41 -36.21 -63.61
CA ALA A 49 -15.86 -36.30 -63.75
C ALA A 49 -16.39 -35.60 -65.01
N GLN A 50 -15.72 -34.54 -65.48
CA GLN A 50 -16.15 -33.75 -66.65
C GLN A 50 -15.57 -34.22 -67.99
N GLY A 51 -14.31 -34.70 -68.00
CA GLY A 51 -13.59 -35.09 -69.22
C GLY A 51 -13.57 -36.59 -69.53
N GLY A 52 -14.07 -37.43 -68.61
CA GLY A 52 -13.98 -38.89 -68.68
C GLY A 52 -12.69 -39.43 -68.06
N TYR A 53 -12.75 -40.66 -67.54
CA TYR A 53 -11.65 -41.27 -66.77
C TYR A 53 -10.65 -41.93 -67.72
N THR A 54 -9.51 -41.28 -67.96
CA THR A 54 -8.38 -41.82 -68.74
C THR A 54 -7.27 -42.33 -67.82
N ASP A 55 -6.36 -43.16 -68.34
CA ASP A 55 -5.21 -43.67 -67.59
C ASP A 55 -4.31 -42.54 -67.04
N GLU A 56 -4.17 -41.43 -67.78
CA GLU A 56 -3.42 -40.25 -67.36
C GLU A 56 -4.08 -39.55 -66.17
N ILE A 57 -5.40 -39.40 -66.19
CA ILE A 57 -6.18 -38.81 -65.09
C ILE A 57 -6.15 -39.72 -63.85
N ALA A 58 -6.19 -41.05 -64.04
CA ALA A 58 -6.09 -42.01 -62.93
C ALA A 58 -4.74 -41.90 -62.17
N ILE A 59 -3.65 -41.67 -62.90
CA ILE A 59 -2.32 -41.42 -62.32
C ILE A 59 -2.31 -40.08 -61.56
N GLU A 60 -2.91 -39.03 -62.13
CA GLU A 60 -2.98 -37.70 -61.51
C GLU A 60 -3.83 -37.71 -60.22
N VAL A 61 -4.97 -38.42 -60.21
CA VAL A 61 -5.82 -38.64 -59.02
C VAL A 61 -5.03 -39.36 -57.93
N SER A 62 -4.34 -40.45 -58.28
CA SER A 62 -3.54 -41.23 -57.32
C SER A 62 -2.40 -40.39 -56.71
N LYS A 63 -1.76 -39.54 -57.53
CA LYS A 63 -0.71 -38.63 -57.06
C LYS A 63 -1.26 -37.56 -56.12
N ALA A 64 -2.38 -36.92 -56.47
CA ALA A 64 -3.01 -35.91 -55.63
C ALA A 64 -3.54 -36.49 -54.31
N GLN A 65 -4.09 -37.71 -54.33
CA GLN A 65 -4.49 -38.42 -53.11
C GLN A 65 -3.28 -38.74 -52.21
N GLY A 66 -2.15 -39.13 -52.80
CA GLY A 66 -0.90 -39.34 -52.08
C GLY A 66 -0.37 -38.06 -51.43
N GLU A 67 -0.45 -36.92 -52.12
CA GLU A 67 -0.08 -35.61 -51.58
C GLU A 67 -0.95 -35.23 -50.37
N VAL A 68 -2.27 -35.46 -50.41
CA VAL A 68 -3.18 -35.25 -49.27
C VAL A 68 -2.78 -36.13 -48.07
N LEU A 69 -2.57 -37.44 -48.29
CA LEU A 69 -2.17 -38.37 -47.23
C LEU A 69 -0.85 -37.96 -46.57
N ILE A 70 0.12 -37.50 -47.35
CA ILE A 70 1.40 -37.02 -46.83
C ILE A 70 1.21 -35.75 -46.00
N ALA A 71 0.43 -34.78 -46.50
CA ALA A 71 0.15 -33.54 -45.80
C ALA A 71 -0.60 -33.78 -44.47
N GLU A 72 -1.61 -34.65 -44.47
CA GLU A 72 -2.36 -35.02 -43.26
C GLU A 72 -1.47 -35.72 -42.24
N LYS A 73 -0.61 -36.64 -42.69
CA LYS A 73 0.33 -37.34 -41.81
C LYS A 73 1.36 -36.38 -41.20
N ARG A 74 1.86 -35.41 -41.97
CA ARG A 74 2.75 -34.35 -41.48
C ARG A 74 2.05 -33.47 -40.44
N GLN A 75 0.81 -33.07 -40.71
CA GLN A 75 0.01 -32.30 -39.76
C GLN A 75 -0.21 -33.08 -38.46
N GLN A 76 -0.54 -34.37 -38.53
CA GLN A 76 -0.75 -35.22 -37.37
C GLN A 76 0.53 -35.38 -36.53
N GLN A 77 1.68 -35.58 -37.18
CA GLN A 77 2.98 -35.65 -36.50
C GLN A 77 3.33 -34.32 -35.82
N LEU A 78 3.10 -33.20 -36.49
CA LEU A 78 3.34 -31.87 -35.93
C LEU A 78 2.42 -31.61 -34.73
N LEU A 79 1.13 -31.96 -34.81
CA LEU A 79 0.19 -31.82 -33.70
C LEU A 79 0.57 -32.71 -32.51
N ALA A 80 1.06 -33.92 -32.75
CA ALA A 80 1.56 -34.79 -31.68
C ALA A 80 2.80 -34.20 -30.99
N GLN A 81 3.71 -33.58 -31.75
CA GLN A 81 4.89 -32.89 -31.20
C GLN A 81 4.53 -31.62 -30.41
N LEU A 82 3.57 -30.85 -30.91
CA LEU A 82 3.11 -29.60 -30.29
C LEU A 82 2.04 -29.80 -29.20
N GLY A 83 1.49 -31.01 -29.09
CA GLY A 83 0.44 -31.38 -28.12
C GLY A 83 0.93 -31.47 -26.67
N ILE A 84 2.25 -31.40 -26.44
CA ILE A 84 2.83 -31.24 -25.10
C ILE A 84 2.67 -29.77 -24.70
N ALA A 85 1.45 -29.37 -24.37
CA ALA A 85 1.15 -28.01 -23.94
C ALA A 85 1.95 -27.70 -22.67
N THR A 86 2.88 -26.74 -22.77
CA THR A 86 3.49 -26.13 -21.59
C THR A 86 2.42 -25.22 -20.99
N SER A 87 1.66 -25.71 -20.02
CA SER A 87 0.56 -24.94 -19.41
C SER A 87 1.14 -23.79 -18.56
N LEU A 88 0.39 -22.69 -18.48
CA LEU A 88 0.70 -21.56 -17.58
C LEU A 88 0.76 -21.98 -16.10
N GLN A 89 0.28 -23.18 -15.74
CA GLN A 89 0.41 -23.72 -14.37
C GLN A 89 1.87 -23.81 -13.92
N GLY A 90 2.83 -23.92 -14.84
CA GLY A 90 4.26 -23.89 -14.56
C GLY A 90 4.77 -22.58 -13.94
N PHE A 91 4.03 -21.48 -14.06
CA PHE A 91 4.40 -20.18 -13.51
C PHE A 91 3.85 -19.91 -12.10
N SER A 92 2.99 -20.78 -11.58
CA SER A 92 2.40 -20.61 -10.23
C SER A 92 3.46 -20.52 -9.13
N GLY A 93 4.49 -21.37 -9.21
CA GLY A 93 5.63 -21.35 -8.30
C GLY A 93 6.52 -20.10 -8.46
N ALA A 94 6.59 -19.50 -9.65
CA ALA A 94 7.33 -18.26 -9.87
C ALA A 94 6.55 -17.04 -9.33
N ALA A 95 5.23 -17.00 -9.53
CA ALA A 95 4.37 -15.97 -8.94
C ALA A 95 4.39 -16.00 -7.39
N SER A 96 4.44 -17.19 -6.79
CA SER A 96 4.60 -17.32 -5.34
C SER A 96 5.92 -16.72 -4.84
N ARG A 97 7.02 -16.89 -5.58
CA ARG A 97 8.33 -16.31 -5.22
C ARG A 97 8.32 -14.79 -5.28
N VAL A 98 7.68 -14.21 -6.30
CA VAL A 98 7.50 -12.75 -6.39
C VAL A 98 6.76 -12.22 -5.17
N ARG A 99 5.68 -12.89 -4.76
CA ARG A 99 4.92 -12.50 -3.57
C ARG A 99 5.77 -12.57 -2.29
N SER A 100 6.57 -13.63 -2.13
CA SER A 100 7.48 -13.76 -0.99
C SER A 100 8.56 -12.69 -0.97
N GLU A 101 9.15 -12.34 -2.12
CA GLU A 101 10.13 -11.25 -2.21
C GLU A 101 9.51 -9.90 -1.84
N ILE A 102 8.29 -9.60 -2.31
CA ILE A 102 7.55 -8.39 -1.91
C ILE A 102 7.32 -8.36 -0.40
N GLN A 103 6.84 -9.47 0.19
CA GLN A 103 6.60 -9.56 1.62
C GLN A 103 7.89 -9.38 2.43
N GLN A 104 8.99 -9.93 1.95
CA GLN A 104 10.29 -9.77 2.58
C GLN A 104 10.78 -8.31 2.49
N LEU A 105 10.63 -7.64 1.34
CA LEU A 105 10.98 -6.22 1.19
C LEU A 105 10.14 -5.30 2.07
N ILE A 106 8.88 -5.65 2.33
CA ILE A 106 8.01 -4.98 3.32
C ILE A 106 8.52 -5.25 4.74
N SER A 107 8.72 -6.52 5.09
CA SER A 107 9.13 -6.97 6.43
C SER A 107 10.48 -6.37 6.84
N ASP A 108 11.44 -6.38 5.93
CA ASP A 108 12.81 -5.95 6.18
C ASP A 108 12.95 -4.42 6.01
N GLY A 109 11.83 -3.71 5.83
CA GLY A 109 11.78 -2.24 5.79
C GLY A 109 12.48 -1.62 4.58
N THR A 110 12.88 -2.41 3.58
CA THR A 110 13.58 -1.91 2.39
C THR A 110 12.70 -0.93 1.61
N ILE A 111 11.38 -1.14 1.62
CA ILE A 111 10.40 -0.21 1.04
C ILE A 111 10.36 1.13 1.80
N LEU A 112 10.64 1.10 3.12
CA LEU A 112 10.69 2.32 3.92
C LEU A 112 11.90 3.19 3.59
N VAL A 113 12.97 2.65 2.97
CA VAL A 113 14.14 3.43 2.58
C VAL A 113 13.80 4.54 1.59
N GLU A 114 12.88 4.29 0.64
CA GLU A 114 12.42 5.33 -0.29
C GLU A 114 11.55 6.40 0.40
N LEU A 115 10.89 6.01 1.49
CA LEU A 115 10.05 6.90 2.31
C LEU A 115 10.85 7.60 3.43
N GLN A 116 12.04 7.10 3.76
CA GLN A 116 12.82 7.53 4.90
C GLN A 116 13.11 9.03 4.88
N PRO A 117 13.48 9.68 3.75
CA PRO A 117 13.68 11.13 3.74
C PRO A 117 12.41 11.91 4.14
N ALA A 118 11.23 11.49 3.67
CA ALA A 118 9.97 12.13 4.03
C ALA A 118 9.56 11.85 5.48
N LEU A 119 9.87 10.65 6.00
CA LEU A 119 9.67 10.32 7.41
C LEU A 119 10.61 11.12 8.32
N ASP A 120 11.86 11.33 7.90
CA ASP A 120 12.83 12.17 8.60
C ASP A 120 12.37 13.64 8.62
N GLU A 121 11.88 14.16 7.50
CA GLU A 121 11.27 15.50 7.41
C GLU A 121 10.06 15.64 8.35
N LEU A 122 9.17 14.63 8.38
CA LEU A 122 8.04 14.61 9.31
C LEU A 122 8.49 14.60 10.77
N ALA A 123 9.55 13.86 11.10
CA ALA A 123 10.11 13.83 12.45
C ALA A 123 10.67 15.21 12.85
N VAL A 124 11.33 15.93 11.94
CA VAL A 124 11.80 17.30 12.17
C VAL A 124 10.62 18.24 12.41
N ILE A 125 9.60 18.20 11.55
CA ILE A 125 8.39 19.03 11.71
C ILE A 125 7.68 18.72 13.03
N GLN A 126 7.64 17.46 13.45
CA GLN A 126 7.07 17.06 14.73
C GLN A 126 7.83 17.69 15.90
N VAL A 127 9.16 17.67 15.87
CA VAL A 127 9.99 18.29 16.91
C VAL A 127 9.74 19.81 16.95
N GLU A 128 9.78 20.48 15.80
CA GLU A 128 9.50 21.93 15.72
C GLU A 128 8.10 22.28 16.22
N TYR A 129 7.10 21.48 15.87
CA TYR A 129 5.74 21.63 16.36
C TYR A 129 5.65 21.50 17.88
N LEU A 130 6.29 20.47 18.45
CA LEU A 130 6.30 20.23 19.90
C LEU A 130 7.02 21.35 20.66
N ASP A 131 8.12 21.88 20.11
CA ASP A 131 8.81 23.03 20.70
C ASP A 131 7.94 24.28 20.67
N LYS A 132 7.24 24.54 19.56
CA LYS A 132 6.27 25.66 19.50
C LYS A 132 5.09 25.47 20.44
N LEU A 133 4.61 24.25 20.59
CA LEU A 133 3.54 23.94 21.54
C LEU A 133 4.01 24.20 22.98
N ARG A 134 5.23 23.80 23.33
CA ARG A 134 5.84 24.11 24.63
C ARG A 134 5.90 25.62 24.87
N ASP A 135 6.38 26.41 23.92
CA ASP A 135 6.45 27.87 24.03
C ASP A 135 5.07 28.50 24.31
N VAL A 136 4.04 28.03 23.59
CA VAL A 136 2.66 28.50 23.76
C VAL A 136 2.13 28.14 25.16
N LEU A 137 2.37 26.93 25.64
CA LEU A 137 1.96 26.47 26.96
C LEU A 137 2.69 27.23 28.08
N HIS A 138 3.99 27.50 27.92
CA HIS A 138 4.78 28.34 28.83
C HIS A 138 4.23 29.78 28.86
N GLY A 139 3.96 30.36 27.69
CA GLY A 139 3.35 31.67 27.56
C GLY A 139 2.00 31.75 28.28
N ARG A 140 1.14 30.75 28.09
CA ARG A 140 -0.14 30.62 28.78
C ARG A 140 0.03 30.55 30.30
N ALA A 141 0.92 29.69 30.80
CA ALA A 141 1.16 29.53 32.24
C ALA A 141 1.64 30.86 32.87
N ASN A 142 2.54 31.57 32.19
CA ASN A 142 3.02 32.88 32.62
C ASN A 142 1.91 33.94 32.62
N ILE A 143 1.05 33.98 31.60
CA ILE A 143 -0.11 34.88 31.56
C ILE A 143 -1.06 34.59 32.71
N ASN A 144 -1.40 33.31 32.94
CA ASN A 144 -2.29 32.91 34.03
C ASN A 144 -1.71 33.30 35.40
N ARG A 145 -0.40 33.15 35.60
CA ARG A 145 0.29 33.63 36.81
C ARG A 145 0.17 35.14 36.98
N LYS A 146 0.41 35.92 35.92
CA LYS A 146 0.26 37.39 35.96
C LYS A 146 -1.18 37.81 36.27
N LEU A 147 -2.17 37.17 35.62
CA LEU A 147 -3.58 37.42 35.88
C LEU A 147 -3.93 37.13 37.34
N ARG A 148 -3.45 36.01 37.88
CA ARG A 148 -3.63 35.66 39.29
C ARG A 148 -3.03 36.72 40.23
N ASN A 149 -1.79 37.16 39.98
CA ASN A 149 -1.17 38.20 40.81
C ASN A 149 -1.96 39.52 40.78
N ILE A 150 -2.43 39.94 39.60
CA ILE A 150 -3.27 41.14 39.46
C ILE A 150 -4.58 40.97 40.23
N GLN A 151 -5.21 39.80 40.18
CA GLN A 151 -6.42 39.51 40.96
C GLN A 151 -6.17 39.59 42.47
N GLU A 152 -5.07 39.01 42.95
CA GLU A 152 -4.67 39.05 44.36
C GLU A 152 -4.36 40.48 44.83
N GLU A 153 -3.63 41.27 44.03
CA GLU A 153 -3.35 42.69 44.31
C GLU A 153 -4.62 43.53 44.34
N THR A 154 -5.53 43.32 43.37
CA THR A 154 -6.81 44.05 43.28
C THR A 154 -7.70 43.72 44.48
N GLN A 155 -7.78 42.45 44.87
CA GLN A 155 -8.53 42.02 46.05
C GLN A 155 -7.99 42.67 47.34
N SER A 156 -6.66 42.75 47.48
CA SER A 156 -6.02 43.41 48.62
C SER A 156 -6.36 44.91 48.67
N LEU A 157 -6.31 45.59 47.52
CA LEU A 157 -6.68 47.00 47.40
C LEU A 157 -8.16 47.25 47.72
N GLU A 158 -9.06 46.44 47.20
CA GLU A 158 -10.50 46.54 47.50
C GLU A 158 -10.77 46.30 48.99
N GLN A 159 -10.10 45.33 49.62
CA GLN A 159 -10.21 45.10 51.06
C GLN A 159 -9.75 46.32 51.87
N GLN A 160 -8.69 46.99 51.45
CA GLN A 160 -8.20 48.23 52.09
C GLN A 160 -9.17 49.40 51.93
N ILE A 161 -9.81 49.53 50.77
CA ILE A 161 -10.69 50.67 50.45
C ILE A 161 -12.10 50.48 51.03
N ALA A 162 -12.69 49.29 50.85
CA ALA A 162 -14.10 49.02 51.17
C ALA A 162 -14.30 48.31 52.52
N GLY A 163 -13.23 47.87 53.20
CA GLY A 163 -13.28 47.21 54.50
C GLY A 163 -13.85 45.78 54.49
N ASN A 164 -14.33 45.30 53.34
CA ASN A 164 -14.83 43.95 53.14
C ASN A 164 -13.94 43.19 52.16
N ARG A 165 -13.67 41.90 52.42
CA ARG A 165 -13.05 41.03 51.43
C ARG A 165 -14.04 40.83 50.29
N PHE A 166 -13.74 41.41 49.14
CA PHE A 166 -14.41 41.04 47.90
C PHE A 166 -13.79 39.74 47.40
N GLU A 167 -14.58 38.69 47.25
CA GLU A 167 -14.12 37.49 46.55
C GLU A 167 -14.20 37.75 45.04
N PHE A 168 -13.10 38.24 44.47
CA PHE A 168 -12.94 38.23 43.02
C PHE A 168 -13.00 36.77 42.54
N GLY A 169 -14.02 36.43 41.76
CA GLY A 169 -14.14 35.10 41.16
C GLY A 169 -15.02 34.11 41.91
N ILE A 170 -16.32 34.43 42.06
CA ILE A 170 -17.36 33.40 42.33
C ILE A 170 -17.37 32.29 41.23
N MET A 171 -16.62 32.47 40.13
CA MET A 171 -16.35 31.43 39.12
C MET A 171 -14.86 31.04 38.95
N GLY A 172 -13.98 31.41 39.89
CA GLY A 172 -12.54 31.06 39.86
C GLY A 172 -11.62 32.12 39.23
N ALA A 173 -10.31 31.86 39.29
CA ALA A 173 -9.26 32.74 38.75
C ALA A 173 -9.42 32.94 37.23
N ALA A 174 -9.08 34.14 36.72
CA ALA A 174 -9.08 34.39 35.29
C ALA A 174 -7.94 33.59 34.66
N GLN A 175 -8.30 32.51 33.95
CA GLN A 175 -7.33 31.63 33.28
C GLN A 175 -7.69 31.50 31.80
N LEU A 176 -6.66 31.53 30.95
CA LEU A 176 -6.78 31.02 29.60
C LEU A 176 -6.95 29.51 29.69
N ASP A 177 -8.07 28.97 29.22
CA ASP A 177 -8.31 27.53 29.13
C ASP A 177 -7.69 26.93 27.85
N LEU A 178 -7.36 25.65 27.88
CA LEU A 178 -6.96 24.85 26.72
C LEU A 178 -8.00 24.88 25.60
N GLY A 179 -9.29 24.98 25.94
CA GLY A 179 -10.36 25.17 24.96
C GLY A 179 -10.18 26.42 24.09
N ALA A 180 -9.53 27.47 24.61
CA ALA A 180 -9.21 28.67 23.84
C ALA A 180 -8.05 28.46 22.85
N LEU A 181 -7.18 27.47 23.10
CA LEU A 181 -6.06 27.09 22.23
C LEU A 181 -6.42 26.06 21.15
N ARG A 182 -7.56 25.35 21.29
CA ARG A 182 -7.99 24.26 20.39
C ARG A 182 -7.98 24.60 18.90
N LYS A 183 -8.21 25.85 18.50
CA LYS A 183 -8.18 26.26 17.09
C LYS A 183 -6.79 26.19 16.45
N TRP A 184 -5.74 26.11 17.27
CA TRP A 184 -4.34 26.17 16.86
C TRP A 184 -3.59 24.85 17.08
N VAL A 185 -4.19 23.90 17.80
CA VAL A 185 -3.58 22.60 18.11
C VAL A 185 -4.20 21.54 17.21
N TRP A 186 -3.54 21.27 16.08
CA TRP A 186 -4.10 20.48 14.97
C TRP A 186 -4.13 18.96 15.20
N LEU A 187 -3.47 18.43 16.23
CA LEU A 187 -3.19 16.99 16.35
C LEU A 187 -3.74 16.31 17.61
N TRP A 188 -4.77 16.87 18.25
CA TRP A 188 -5.40 16.30 19.46
C TRP A 188 -6.09 14.92 19.29
N MET A 189 -5.96 14.26 18.13
CA MET A 189 -6.63 12.98 17.83
C MET A 189 -5.72 11.74 17.96
N PHE A 190 -4.47 11.88 18.41
CA PHE A 190 -3.57 10.74 18.63
C PHE A 190 -3.22 10.62 20.11
N ASP A 191 -3.41 9.41 20.68
CA ASP A 191 -3.21 9.11 22.12
C ASP A 191 -1.82 9.56 22.61
N ASP A 192 -0.78 9.40 21.80
CA ASP A 192 0.59 9.82 22.14
C ASP A 192 0.74 11.34 22.29
N LEU A 193 -0.02 12.14 21.52
CA LEU A 193 0.04 13.60 21.61
C LEU A 193 -0.67 14.11 22.86
N GLU A 194 -1.73 13.44 23.32
CA GLU A 194 -2.39 13.79 24.58
C GLU A 194 -1.43 13.58 25.77
N VAL A 195 -0.71 12.46 25.79
CA VAL A 195 0.31 12.16 26.81
C VAL A 195 1.43 13.20 26.80
N VAL A 196 1.95 13.54 25.61
CA VAL A 196 3.00 14.56 25.46
C VAL A 196 2.50 15.96 25.85
N THR A 197 1.26 16.32 25.49
CA THR A 197 0.66 17.62 25.84
C THR A 197 0.52 17.75 27.36
N LYS A 198 -0.03 16.72 28.04
CA LYS A 198 -0.11 16.69 29.51
C LYS A 198 1.25 16.80 30.19
N ARG A 199 2.28 16.14 29.65
CA ARG A 199 3.66 16.27 30.15
C ARG A 199 4.15 17.72 30.02
N LEU A 200 4.00 18.32 28.85
CA LEU A 200 4.42 19.70 28.58
C LEU A 200 3.63 20.73 29.43
N GLU A 201 2.36 20.47 29.71
CA GLU A 201 1.55 21.28 30.63
C GLU A 201 2.11 21.26 32.06
N ASN A 202 2.50 20.08 32.55
CA ASN A 202 3.12 19.95 33.87
C ASN A 202 4.48 20.67 33.91
N GLU A 203 5.33 20.48 32.89
CA GLU A 203 6.61 21.20 32.75
C GLU A 203 6.39 22.73 32.77
N ALA A 204 5.41 23.23 32.01
CA ALA A 204 5.05 24.65 31.93
C ALA A 204 4.63 25.21 33.30
N TYR A 205 3.82 24.45 34.04
CA TYR A 205 3.36 24.83 35.36
C TYR A 205 4.53 24.91 36.34
N GLU A 206 5.45 23.94 36.32
CA GLU A 206 6.62 23.92 37.18
C GLU A 206 7.55 25.11 36.93
N VAL A 207 7.77 25.47 35.66
CA VAL A 207 8.56 26.66 35.30
C VAL A 207 7.88 27.93 35.82
N ALA A 208 6.56 28.04 35.67
CA ALA A 208 5.82 29.22 36.09
C ALA A 208 5.69 29.33 37.61
N ASN A 209 5.57 28.24 38.37
CA ASN A 209 5.18 28.26 39.78
C ASN A 209 6.16 27.57 40.74
N GLY A 210 7.28 27.02 40.24
CA GLY A 210 8.18 26.14 40.98
C GLY A 210 7.77 24.67 40.90
N PRO A 211 8.65 23.72 41.26
CA PRO A 211 8.38 22.29 41.15
C PRO A 211 7.12 21.90 41.94
N ILE A 212 6.26 21.09 41.33
CA ILE A 212 5.09 20.53 42.02
C ILE A 212 5.62 19.46 42.97
N TYR A 213 5.75 19.79 44.25
CA TYR A 213 5.88 18.76 45.28
C TYR A 213 4.53 18.05 45.40
N ILE A 214 4.35 16.97 44.62
CA ILE A 214 3.33 15.98 44.92
C ILE A 214 3.80 15.32 46.21
N SER A 215 3.23 15.73 47.35
CA SER A 215 3.41 14.98 48.60
C SER A 215 3.02 13.53 48.30
N GLN A 216 3.95 12.61 48.51
CA GLN A 216 3.81 11.19 48.22
C GLN A 216 2.39 10.68 48.48
N GLY A 217 1.64 10.49 47.40
CA GLY A 217 0.33 9.86 47.36
C GLY A 217 0.44 8.66 46.44
N ILE A 218 0.61 7.51 47.07
CA ILE A 218 0.75 6.15 46.55
C ILE A 218 0.03 5.93 45.20
N ILE A 219 0.76 5.39 44.23
CA ILE A 219 0.17 4.61 43.12
C ILE A 219 -0.57 3.44 43.76
N LEU A 220 -1.89 3.54 43.92
CA LEU A 220 -2.73 2.35 44.03
C LEU A 220 -3.22 2.02 42.63
N ARG A 221 -2.56 1.02 42.03
CA ARG A 221 -3.08 0.26 40.91
C ARG A 221 -4.52 -0.14 41.21
N ASN A 222 -5.35 -0.09 40.16
CA ASN A 222 -6.66 -0.75 40.00
C ASN A 222 -6.90 -1.96 40.93
N GLU A 223 -7.39 -1.77 42.15
CA GLU A 223 -8.19 -2.78 42.85
C GLU A 223 -9.29 -2.08 43.64
N ILE A 224 -10.52 -2.25 43.14
CA ILE A 224 -11.74 -1.97 43.88
C ILE A 224 -11.86 -3.09 44.91
N ILE A 225 -11.74 -2.75 46.20
CA ILE A 225 -12.11 -3.65 47.30
C ILE A 225 -13.37 -3.06 47.94
N TYR A 226 -14.47 -3.81 47.89
CA TYR A 226 -15.70 -3.51 48.64
C TYR A 226 -15.56 -3.99 50.08
N PRO A 227 -16.11 -3.26 51.07
CA PRO A 227 -15.93 -3.57 52.49
C PRO A 227 -16.89 -4.68 52.96
N ASP A 228 -16.35 -5.60 53.76
CA ASP A 228 -16.75 -5.82 55.16
C ASP A 228 -15.54 -6.33 55.96
#